data_AF-A0AAU0F164-F1
#
_entry.id   AF-A0AAU0F164-F1
#
_cell.length_a   1.000
_cell.length_b   1.000
_cell.length_c   1.000
_cell.angle_alpha   90.00
_cell.angle_beta   90.00
_cell.angle_gamma   90.00
#
_symmetry.space_group_name_H-M   'P 1'
#
loop_
_entity.id
_entity.type
_entity.pdbx_description
1 polymer ?
#
loop_
_entity_poly.entity_id
_entity_poly.type
_entity_poly.pdbx_seq_one_letter_code
_entity_poly.pdbx_strand_id
1 'polypeptide(L)' 'MVRVMTFFRCYDCENVFEGLDIEYGMTAFSQPMPCHKCGSRRTYPTGISSITPIIRDINLLQEKLTKVPIYKKIWEKLK' A
#
# COMPACT_ATOMS: atom_id res chain seq x y z
N MET A 1 -11.52 -9.67 4.82
CA MET A 1 -11.30 -10.65 3.74
C MET A 1 -9.86 -10.57 3.27
N VAL A 2 -9.21 -11.68 2.91
CA VAL A 2 -7.92 -11.66 2.21
C VAL A 2 -8.21 -11.57 0.72
N ARG A 3 -7.60 -10.61 0.01
CA ARG A 3 -7.81 -10.39 -1.42
C ARG A 3 -6.71 -11.05 -2.25
N VAL A 4 -5.50 -10.49 -2.23
CA VAL A 4 -4.37 -10.92 -3.04
C VAL A 4 -3.05 -10.51 -2.37
N MET A 5 -1.90 -10.99 -2.85
CA MET A 5 -0.63 -10.33 -2.53
C MET A 5 -0.46 -9.06 -3.37
N THR A 6 -0.08 -7.98 -2.71
CA THR A 6 0.16 -6.66 -3.33
C THR A 6 1.44 -6.06 -2.77
N PHE A 7 2.01 -5.12 -3.51
CA PHE A 7 3.04 -4.27 -2.94
C PHE A 7 2.43 -3.18 -2.05
N PHE A 8 3.11 -2.89 -0.96
CA PHE A 8 2.86 -1.79 -0.03
C PHE A 8 4.03 -0.82 -0.09
N ARG A 9 3.74 0.47 -0.06
CA ARG A 9 4.76 1.51 0.15
C ARG A 9 4.64 2.07 1.56
N CYS A 10 5.77 2.22 2.23
CA CYS A 10 5.87 2.96 3.49
C CYS A 10 5.82 4.46 3.23
N TYR A 11 5.00 5.19 4.00
CA TYR A 11 4.93 6.64 3.95
C TYR A 11 6.19 7.29 4.54
N ASP A 12 6.77 6.71 5.60
CA ASP A 12 7.87 7.34 6.33
C ASP A 12 9.25 7.07 5.71
N CYS A 13 9.50 5.86 5.18
CA CYS A 13 10.81 5.48 4.63
C CYS A 13 10.79 5.12 3.13
N GLU A 14 9.64 5.28 2.48
CA GLU A 14 9.40 5.03 1.05
C GLU A 14 9.68 3.60 0.55
N ASN A 15 10.09 2.69 1.44
CA ASN A 15 10.37 1.31 1.11
C ASN A 15 9.11 0.63 0.55
N VAL A 16 9.28 -0.06 -0.58
CA VAL A 16 8.24 -0.87 -1.20
C VAL A 16 8.51 -2.33 -0.86
N PHE A 17 7.48 -3.03 -0.37
CA PHE A 17 7.59 -4.42 0.03
C PHE A 17 6.31 -5.17 -0.29
N GLU A 18 6.41 -6.47 -0.46
CA GLU A 18 5.26 -7.33 -0.74
C GLU A 18 4.53 -7.69 0.55
N GLY A 19 3.21 -7.71 0.52
CA GLY A 19 2.37 -8.06 1.66
C GLY A 19 1.00 -8.58 1.25
N LEU A 20 0.31 -9.21 2.20
CA LEU A 20 -1.07 -9.65 2.03
C LEU A 20 -2.01 -8.43 2.01
N ASP A 21 -2.79 -8.26 0.95
CA ASP A 21 -3.90 -7.31 0.92
C ASP A 21 -5.08 -7.89 1.71
N ILE A 22 -5.23 -7.43 2.94
CA ILE A 22 -6.31 -7.82 3.86
C ILE A 22 -7.23 -6.62 4.02
N GLU A 23 -8.53 -6.83 3.86
CA GLU A 23 -9.51 -5.76 4.09
C GLU A 23 -9.50 -5.27 5.52
N TYR A 24 -9.46 -3.95 5.68
CA TYR A 24 -9.58 -3.31 6.98
C TYR A 24 -11.04 -3.28 7.42
N GLY A 25 -11.41 -4.04 8.45
CA GLY A 25 -12.74 -3.95 9.08
C GLY A 25 -13.92 -4.11 8.13
N MET A 26 -13.81 -4.99 7.12
CA MET A 26 -14.83 -5.20 6.08
C MET A 26 -15.11 -3.94 5.22
N THR A 27 -14.11 -3.08 5.05
CA THR A 27 -14.18 -1.90 4.16
C THR A 27 -13.44 -2.13 2.83
N ALA A 28 -13.56 -1.17 1.91
CA ALA A 28 -12.77 -1.14 0.68
C ALA A 28 -11.26 -0.85 0.91
N PHE A 29 -10.88 -0.48 2.14
CA PHE A 29 -9.49 -0.20 2.52
C PHE A 29 -8.73 -1.49 2.86
N SER A 30 -7.42 -1.39 2.80
CA SER A 30 -6.43 -2.41 3.06
C SER A 30 -5.82 -2.13 4.43
N GLN A 31 -5.67 -3.17 5.22
CA GLN A 31 -4.98 -3.15 6.50
C GLN A 31 -3.53 -2.68 6.27
N PRO A 32 -3.03 -1.69 7.01
CA PRO A 32 -1.64 -1.28 6.91
C PRO A 32 -0.70 -2.38 7.40
N MET A 33 0.27 -2.75 6.56
CA MET A 33 1.27 -3.76 6.89
C MET A 33 2.49 -3.12 7.54
N PRO A 34 3.12 -3.75 8.54
CA PRO A 34 4.31 -3.22 9.18
C PRO A 34 5.48 -3.19 8.19
N CYS A 35 6.16 -2.05 8.08
CA CYS A 35 7.34 -1.94 7.23
C CYS A 35 8.53 -2.66 7.88
N HIS A 36 9.14 -3.62 7.19
CA HIS A 36 10.31 -4.36 7.70
C HIS A 36 11.57 -3.50 7.87
N LYS A 37 11.63 -2.31 7.23
CA LYS A 37 12.79 -1.42 7.27
C LYS A 37 12.78 -0.44 8.46
N CYS A 38 11.64 0.18 8.73
CA CYS A 38 11.51 1.20 9.78
C CYS A 38 10.51 0.86 10.90
N GLY A 39 9.80 -0.26 10.80
CA GLY A 39 8.77 -0.68 11.77
C GLY A 39 7.46 0.11 11.70
N SER A 40 7.37 1.18 10.91
CA SER A 40 6.16 1.97 10.78
C SER A 40 5.00 1.19 10.18
N ARG A 41 3.79 1.47 10.69
CA ARG A 41 2.52 0.98 10.13
C ARG A 41 1.85 2.00 9.21
N ARG A 42 2.47 3.16 8.97
CA ARG A 42 1.98 4.15 7.98
C ARG A 42 2.33 3.68 6.58
N THR A 43 1.65 2.64 6.12
CA THR A 43 1.86 2.02 4.81
C THR A 43 0.57 2.03 4.02
N TYR A 44 0.68 1.90 2.70
CA TYR A 44 -0.49 1.86 1.84
C TYR A 44 -0.25 0.94 0.64
N PRO A 45 -1.31 0.24 0.18
CA PRO A 45 -1.21 -0.62 -0.98
C PRO A 45 -0.90 0.23 -2.22
N THR A 46 0.03 -0.23 -3.04
CA THR A 46 0.36 0.38 -4.32
C THR A 46 -0.54 -0.11 -5.43
N GLY A 47 -1.60 -0.91 -5.14
CA GLY A 47 -2.56 -1.44 -6.12
C GLY A 47 -1.98 -2.38 -7.18
N ILE A 48 -0.68 -2.66 -7.12
CA ILE A 48 0.02 -3.60 -7.99
C ILE A 48 0.05 -4.94 -7.29
N SER A 49 -0.70 -5.89 -7.84
CA SER A 49 -0.65 -7.27 -7.37
C SER A 49 0.65 -7.95 -7.80
N SER A 50 1.14 -8.89 -7.02
CA SER A 50 2.34 -9.66 -7.38
C SER A 50 2.16 -10.53 -8.63
N ILE A 51 0.92 -10.69 -9.09
CA ILE A 51 0.54 -11.49 -10.27
C ILE A 51 0.44 -10.67 -11.56
N THR A 52 0.54 -9.33 -11.53
CA THR A 52 0.55 -8.52 -12.77
C THR A 52 1.94 -8.61 -13.43
N PRO A 53 2.06 -9.21 -14.64
CA PRO A 53 3.37 -9.53 -15.23
C PRO A 53 4.06 -8.32 -15.89
N ILE A 54 3.44 -7.14 -15.86
CA ILE A 54 3.89 -5.98 -16.61
C ILE A 54 3.69 -4.79 -15.69
N ILE A 55 4.77 -4.27 -15.10
CA ILE A 55 5.12 -2.85 -14.99
C ILE A 55 6.35 -2.76 -14.08
N ARG A 56 7.49 -2.41 -14.68
CA ARG A 56 8.78 -2.19 -13.99
C ARG A 56 8.80 -0.93 -13.14
N ASP A 57 7.91 0.03 -13.41
CA ASP A 57 7.86 1.32 -12.73
C ASP A 57 6.64 1.47 -11.83
N ILE A 58 6.77 0.96 -10.60
CA ILE A 58 5.79 1.09 -9.51
C ILE A 58 5.41 2.56 -9.25
N ASN A 59 6.37 3.48 -9.43
CA ASN A 59 6.19 4.91 -9.22
C ASN A 59 5.16 5.53 -10.17
N LEU A 60 5.09 5.07 -11.42
CA LEU A 60 4.19 5.60 -12.47
C LEU A 60 2.74 5.13 -12.29
N LEU A 61 2.52 3.97 -11.66
CA LEU A 61 1.19 3.45 -11.36
C LEU A 61 0.62 3.98 -10.06
N GLN A 62 1.48 4.33 -9.10
CA GLN A 62 1.02 4.95 -7.86
C GLN A 62 0.22 6.24 -8.10
N GLU A 63 0.54 6.98 -9.16
CA GLU A 63 -0.20 8.19 -9.54
C GLU A 63 -1.58 7.86 -10.15
N LYS A 64 -1.69 6.75 -10.89
CA LYS A 64 -2.94 6.32 -11.53
C LYS A 64 -3.91 5.61 -10.59
N LEU A 65 -3.47 5.22 -9.38
CA LEU A 65 -4.29 4.50 -8.43
C LEU A 65 -5.05 5.44 -7.50
N THR A 66 -6.38 5.40 -7.62
CA THR A 66 -7.33 6.23 -6.89
C THR A 66 -7.25 6.10 -5.37
N LYS A 67 -6.72 4.99 -4.83
CA LYS A 67 -6.60 4.77 -3.39
C LYS A 67 -5.37 5.43 -2.76
N VAL A 68 -4.27 5.57 -3.50
CA VAL A 68 -3.01 6.18 -3.02
C VAL A 68 -3.21 7.59 -2.44
N PRO A 69 -3.90 8.52 -3.12
CA PRO A 69 -4.11 9.86 -2.57
C PRO A 69 -4.98 9.86 -1.30
N ILE A 70 -5.89 8.88 -1.13
CA ILE A 70 -6.72 8.77 0.09
C ILE A 70 -5.86 8.34 1.28
N TYR A 71 -5.02 7.31 1.12
CA TYR A 71 -4.12 6.88 2.21
C TYR A 71 -3.13 7.97 2.61
N LYS A 72 -2.54 8.68 1.65
CA LYS A 72 -1.65 9.82 1.96
C LYS A 72 -2.36 10.86 2.84
N LYS A 73 -3.59 11.25 2.48
CA LYS A 73 -4.41 12.17 3.28
C LYS A 73 -4.71 11.62 4.69
N ILE A 74 -4.95 10.32 4.84
CA ILE A 74 -5.17 9.68 6.15
C ILE A 74 -3.90 9.81 6.99
N TRP A 75 -2.74 9.46 6.44
CA TRP A 75 -1.47 9.50 7.16
C TRP A 75 -1.02 10.93 7.52
N GLU A 76 -1.30 11.90 6.64
CA GLU A 76 -1.05 13.33 6.92
C GLU A 76 -1.91 13.87 8.07
N LYS A 77 -3.17 13.42 8.19
CA LYS A 77 -4.08 13.83 9.28
C LYS A 77 -3.74 13.20 10.63
N LEU A 78 -3.03 12.08 10.64
CA LEU A 78 -2.65 11.35 11.85
C LEU A 78 -1.25 11.74 12.36
N LYS A 79 -0.67 12.82 11.83
CA LYS A 79 0.60 13.41 12.26
C LYS A 79 0.38 14.41 13.38
#